data_AF-A0A2P7TQ92-F1
#
_entry.id   AF-A0A2P7TQ92-F1
#
_cell.length_a   1.000
_cell.length_b   1.000
_cell.length_c   1.000
_cell.angle_alpha   90.00
_cell.angle_beta   90.00
_cell.angle_gamma   90.00
#
_symmetry.space_group_name_H-M   'P 1'
#
loop_
_entity.id
_entity.type
_entity.pdbx_description
1 polymer ?
#
loop_
_entity_poly.entity_id
_entity_poly.type
_entity_poly.pdbx_seq_one_letter_code
_entity_poly.pdbx_strand_id
1 'polypeptide(L)'
;MKKWSFLLLTGVFALTLTLTAWQAQPGKPSSGVKKLMWLPPNATSVKINEHTVEITGGNKFEYLAVDKNGTLLPPVLSATVSCNCNSGSGCSPFSGHGQQGCAMNGCSNCTGSVSVKVPAESGSGVLQSVEVSGGGFVLSSARVDFATPAEVKNGVGVFPAMFKSAKIQQELNRFKAPFRNNPDGKTVPVVVSVAGRIAVMEVPAKIALAGNAVILSAKGSCSCTEGACSYNSSMGIEYCSGDCTGTCSLTTSLKATGNEVAIESFSF
;
A
#
# COMPACT_ATOMS: atom_id res chain seq x y z
N MET A 1 -54.97 44.69 -4.92
CA MET A 1 -54.74 43.32 -4.37
C MET A 1 -53.29 42.94 -4.63
N LYS A 2 -52.45 42.93 -3.59
CA LYS A 2 -50.99 42.70 -3.68
C LYS A 2 -50.71 41.20 -3.70
N LYS A 3 -50.07 40.70 -4.76
CA LYS A 3 -49.59 39.31 -4.86
C LYS A 3 -48.31 39.16 -4.04
N TRP A 4 -48.35 38.31 -3.02
CA TRP A 4 -47.16 37.87 -2.27
C TRP A 4 -46.42 36.79 -3.08
N SER A 5 -45.13 37.00 -3.29
CA SER A 5 -44.23 36.00 -3.85
C SER A 5 -43.66 35.17 -2.71
N PHE A 6 -43.92 33.85 -2.73
CA PHE A 6 -43.30 32.88 -1.84
C PHE A 6 -41.91 32.53 -2.39
N LEU A 7 -40.87 33.03 -1.74
CA LEU A 7 -39.49 32.60 -1.92
C LEU A 7 -39.26 31.39 -1.01
N LEU A 8 -39.24 30.19 -1.61
CA LEU A 8 -38.75 28.97 -0.97
C LEU A 8 -37.22 29.05 -0.89
N LEU A 9 -36.70 29.44 0.28
CA LEU A 9 -35.31 29.19 0.65
C LEU A 9 -35.15 27.69 0.96
N THR A 10 -34.67 26.92 0.00
CA THR A 10 -34.04 25.63 0.28
C THR A 10 -32.72 25.87 1.01
N GLY A 11 -32.72 25.65 2.31
CA GLY A 11 -31.53 25.62 3.14
C GLY A 11 -30.61 24.48 2.72
N VAL A 12 -29.56 24.80 1.97
CA VAL A 12 -28.41 23.92 1.77
C VAL A 12 -27.65 23.91 3.09
N PHE A 13 -27.85 22.87 3.90
CA PHE A 13 -26.98 22.55 5.02
C PHE A 13 -25.62 22.12 4.46
N ALA A 14 -24.76 23.11 4.21
CA ALA A 14 -23.34 22.87 3.96
C ALA A 14 -22.70 22.43 5.28
N LEU A 15 -22.66 21.12 5.51
CA LEU A 15 -21.85 20.52 6.56
C LEU A 15 -20.38 20.66 6.14
N THR A 16 -19.78 21.82 6.38
CA THR A 16 -18.34 22.06 6.23
C THR A 16 -17.61 21.26 7.30
N LEU A 17 -17.36 19.98 7.01
CA LEU A 17 -16.32 19.20 7.67
C LEU A 17 -15.00 19.93 7.44
N THR A 18 -14.54 20.64 8.46
CA THR A 18 -13.22 21.28 8.52
C THR A 18 -12.15 20.19 8.56
N LEU A 19 -11.85 19.64 7.39
CA LEU A 19 -10.61 18.91 7.14
C LEU A 19 -9.49 19.94 7.26
N THR A 20 -8.91 20.05 8.47
CA THR A 20 -7.67 20.77 8.69
C THR A 20 -6.65 20.36 7.63
N ALA A 21 -5.87 21.32 7.13
CA ALA A 21 -4.81 21.04 6.17
C ALA A 21 -3.82 20.05 6.79
N TRP A 22 -3.75 18.83 6.27
CA TRP A 22 -2.78 17.82 6.67
C TRP A 22 -1.78 17.66 5.53
N GLN A 23 -0.58 18.21 5.71
CA GLN A 23 0.59 17.64 5.05
C GLN A 23 0.91 16.34 5.78
N ALA A 24 0.70 15.21 5.12
CA ALA A 24 1.43 14.01 5.49
C ALA A 24 2.91 14.35 5.28
N GLN A 25 3.63 14.61 6.36
CA GLN A 25 5.08 14.56 6.36
C GLN A 25 5.41 13.08 6.63
N PRO A 26 5.57 12.20 5.62
CA PRO A 26 6.28 10.96 5.87
C PRO A 26 7.64 11.41 6.40
N GLY A 27 7.90 11.13 7.69
CA GLY A 27 9.16 11.50 8.30
C GLY A 27 10.26 11.01 7.38
N LYS A 28 11.06 11.95 6.84
CA LYS A 28 12.23 11.61 6.03
C LYS A 28 13.05 10.67 6.92
N PRO A 29 13.22 9.39 6.54
CA PRO A 29 14.05 8.49 7.34
C PRO A 29 15.44 9.14 7.46
N SER A 30 16.08 8.99 8.62
CA SER A 30 17.47 9.41 8.77
C SER A 30 18.28 8.82 7.62
N SER A 31 19.15 9.61 6.99
CA SER A 31 20.14 9.10 6.04
C SER A 31 20.86 7.91 6.70
N GLY A 32 20.62 6.69 6.21
CA GLY A 32 21.12 5.46 6.82
C GLY A 32 20.08 4.40 7.17
N VAL A 33 18.84 4.45 6.66
CA VAL A 33 17.90 3.31 6.74
C VAL A 33 17.38 2.93 5.36
N LYS A 34 17.62 1.68 4.94
CA LYS A 34 16.97 1.07 3.78
C LYS A 34 15.65 0.43 4.23
N LYS A 35 14.52 1.00 3.82
CA LYS A 35 13.18 0.45 4.11
C LYS A 35 12.90 -0.72 3.18
N LEU A 36 12.49 -1.86 3.73
CA LEU A 36 12.17 -3.05 2.94
C LEU A 36 10.68 -3.41 3.05
N MET A 37 10.03 -3.01 4.14
CA MET A 37 8.70 -3.54 4.44
C MET A 37 7.90 -2.58 5.30
N TRP A 38 6.60 -2.52 5.03
CA TRP A 38 5.62 -1.99 5.96
C TRP A 38 5.13 -3.06 6.93
N LEU A 39 4.97 -2.68 8.19
CA LEU A 39 4.45 -3.51 9.26
C LEU A 39 2.99 -3.18 9.55
N PRO A 40 2.07 -4.16 9.50
CA PRO A 40 0.69 -3.92 9.89
C PRO A 40 0.54 -3.59 11.37
N PRO A 41 -0.60 -3.00 11.78
CA PRO A 41 -0.92 -2.86 13.19
C PRO A 41 -0.87 -4.22 13.89
N ASN A 42 -0.19 -4.27 15.04
CA ASN A 42 0.05 -5.48 15.83
C ASN A 42 1.06 -6.49 15.23
N ALA A 43 1.83 -6.09 14.22
CA ALA A 43 2.97 -6.91 13.79
C ALA A 43 3.94 -7.13 14.96
N THR A 44 4.47 -8.35 15.05
CA THR A 44 5.51 -8.69 16.03
C THR A 44 6.81 -9.00 15.29
N SER A 45 7.94 -8.67 15.92
CA SER A 45 9.27 -8.93 15.39
C SER A 45 10.08 -9.73 16.40
N VAL A 46 10.61 -10.88 15.98
CA VAL A 46 11.47 -11.75 16.79
C VAL A 46 12.87 -11.73 16.21
N LYS A 47 13.83 -11.25 17.01
CA LYS A 47 15.24 -11.25 16.62
C LYS A 47 15.74 -12.71 16.57
N ILE A 48 16.22 -13.13 15.41
CA ILE A 48 16.82 -14.46 15.22
C ILE A 48 18.33 -14.38 15.53
N ASN A 49 18.99 -13.33 15.04
CA ASN A 49 20.38 -12.99 15.34
C ASN A 49 20.63 -11.49 15.07
N GLU A 50 21.87 -11.02 15.15
CA GLU A 50 22.24 -9.61 14.93
C GLU A 50 21.91 -9.07 13.52
N HIS A 51 21.73 -9.97 12.55
CA HIS A 51 21.52 -9.63 11.14
C HIS A 51 20.12 -10.01 10.62
N THR A 52 19.34 -10.72 11.41
CA THR A 52 18.09 -11.35 10.94
C THR A 52 16.98 -11.23 11.96
N VAL A 53 15.80 -10.83 11.48
CA VAL A 53 14.57 -10.74 12.27
C VAL A 53 13.42 -11.38 11.51
N GLU A 54 12.60 -12.16 12.22
CA GLU A 54 11.36 -12.71 11.70
C GLU A 54 10.19 -11.83 12.15
N ILE A 55 9.32 -11.50 11.21
CA ILE A 55 8.17 -10.63 11.43
C ILE A 55 6.91 -11.43 11.18
N THR A 56 5.93 -11.32 12.08
CA THR A 56 4.58 -11.83 11.86
C THR A 56 3.58 -10.68 11.79
N GLY A 57 2.59 -10.78 10.89
CA GLY A 57 1.58 -9.73 10.70
C GLY A 57 0.43 -9.76 11.73
N GLY A 58 0.41 -10.77 12.60
CA GLY A 58 -0.71 -11.08 13.49
C GLY A 58 -1.83 -11.86 12.79
N ASN A 59 -2.90 -12.15 13.52
CA ASN A 59 -3.98 -13.07 13.11
C ASN A 59 -4.88 -12.58 11.96
N LYS A 60 -4.77 -11.31 11.54
CA LYS A 60 -5.56 -10.72 10.46
C LYS A 60 -4.80 -10.53 9.16
N PHE A 61 -3.49 -10.78 9.17
CA PHE A 61 -2.62 -10.50 8.05
C PHE A 61 -1.90 -11.76 7.59
N GLU A 62 -1.77 -11.85 6.27
CA GLU A 62 -0.91 -12.82 5.59
C GLU A 62 0.11 -12.07 4.75
N TYR A 63 1.25 -12.70 4.49
CA TYR A 63 2.28 -12.17 3.63
C TYR A 63 2.14 -12.79 2.24
N LEU A 64 1.94 -11.94 1.23
CA LEU A 64 1.97 -12.33 -0.18
C LEU A 64 3.31 -11.97 -0.78
N ALA A 65 3.92 -12.90 -1.51
CA ALA A 65 5.23 -12.70 -2.09
C ALA A 65 5.38 -13.41 -3.44
N VAL A 66 6.28 -12.90 -4.26
CA VAL A 66 6.76 -13.59 -5.47
C VAL A 66 8.21 -14.01 -5.28
N ASP A 67 8.56 -15.19 -5.78
CA ASP A 67 9.95 -15.61 -5.88
C ASP A 67 10.72 -14.79 -6.93
N LYS A 68 12.04 -15.03 -7.05
CA LYS A 68 12.90 -14.35 -8.03
C LYS A 68 12.51 -14.59 -9.50
N ASN A 69 11.71 -15.61 -9.78
CA ASN A 69 11.17 -15.88 -11.12
C ASN A 69 9.81 -15.19 -11.36
N GLY A 70 9.30 -14.46 -10.36
CA GLY A 70 7.98 -13.84 -10.40
C GLY A 70 6.83 -14.80 -10.14
N THR A 71 7.07 -16.02 -9.66
CA THR A 71 6.01 -16.97 -9.29
C THR A 71 5.41 -16.57 -7.96
N LEU A 72 4.08 -16.52 -7.87
CA LEU A 72 3.40 -16.27 -6.59
C LEU A 72 3.62 -17.46 -5.66
N LEU A 73 4.16 -17.20 -4.48
CA LEU A 73 4.31 -18.19 -3.42
C LEU A 73 2.99 -18.36 -2.64
N PRO A 74 2.75 -19.53 -2.02
CA PRO A 74 1.64 -19.70 -1.10
C PRO A 74 1.65 -18.59 -0.01
N PRO A 75 0.48 -18.06 0.40
CA PRO A 75 0.43 -17.10 1.50
C PRO A 75 1.00 -17.68 2.78
N VAL A 76 1.79 -16.89 3.51
CA VAL A 76 2.43 -17.29 4.78
C VAL A 76 2.09 -16.28 5.88
N LEU A 77 2.36 -16.63 7.13
CA LEU A 77 2.09 -15.75 8.28
C LEU A 77 3.29 -14.88 8.69
N SER A 78 4.48 -15.22 8.20
CA SER A 78 5.72 -14.53 8.56
C SER A 78 6.62 -14.25 7.35
N ALA A 79 7.43 -13.20 7.49
CA ALA A 79 8.52 -12.88 6.59
C ALA A 79 9.78 -12.60 7.41
N THR A 80 10.93 -12.92 6.85
CA THR A 80 12.24 -12.71 7.47
C THR A 80 12.96 -11.58 6.75
N VAL A 81 13.48 -10.62 7.50
CA VAL A 81 14.39 -9.59 6.99
C VAL A 81 15.80 -9.92 7.41
N SER A 82 16.69 -9.95 6.43
CA SER A 82 18.13 -10.14 6.63
C SER A 82 18.89 -8.92 6.12
N CYS A 83 19.84 -8.47 6.92
CA CYS A 83 20.68 -7.30 6.66
C CYS A 83 22.14 -7.72 6.64
N ASN A 84 22.83 -7.50 5.52
CA ASN A 84 24.23 -7.86 5.35
C ASN A 84 25.08 -6.64 5.00
N CYS A 85 26.25 -6.53 5.63
CA CYS A 85 27.23 -5.50 5.31
C CYS A 85 28.31 -6.06 4.40
N ASN A 86 28.39 -5.57 3.15
CA ASN A 86 29.42 -6.02 2.21
C ASN A 86 30.75 -5.27 2.38
N SER A 87 30.72 -4.10 3.03
CA SER A 87 31.91 -3.26 3.28
C SER A 87 31.77 -2.46 4.59
N GLY A 88 32.58 -2.81 5.59
CA GLY A 88 32.57 -2.19 6.92
C GLY A 88 31.83 -3.03 7.97
N SER A 89 31.23 -2.37 8.96
CA SER A 89 30.43 -3.01 10.02
C SER A 89 29.18 -2.19 10.35
N GLY A 90 28.13 -2.81 10.89
CA GLY A 90 26.95 -2.10 11.42
C GLY A 90 25.75 -2.03 10.47
N CYS A 91 25.52 -3.06 9.65
CA CYS A 91 24.26 -3.27 8.95
C CYS A 91 23.37 -4.22 9.80
N SER A 92 22.34 -3.67 10.44
CA SER A 92 21.48 -4.42 11.36
C SER A 92 20.00 -4.19 11.06
N PRO A 93 19.11 -5.17 11.31
CA PRO A 93 17.67 -4.96 11.18
C PRO A 93 17.18 -3.80 12.03
N PHE A 94 16.29 -3.00 11.46
CA PHE A 94 15.64 -1.86 12.12
C PHE A 94 14.13 -2.00 12.04
N SER A 95 13.45 -1.77 13.16
CA SER A 95 12.00 -1.67 13.26
C SER A 95 11.61 -0.35 13.91
N GLY A 96 10.75 0.42 13.25
CA GLY A 96 10.30 1.72 13.76
C GLY A 96 9.24 2.34 12.86
N HIS A 97 8.31 3.09 13.46
CA HIS A 97 7.25 3.83 12.74
C HIS A 97 6.42 2.97 11.77
N GLY A 98 6.17 1.70 12.11
CA GLY A 98 5.41 0.78 11.25
C GLY A 98 6.20 0.30 10.02
N GLN A 99 7.54 0.35 10.08
CA GLN A 99 8.41 -0.03 8.97
C GLN A 99 9.52 -0.97 9.48
N GLN A 100 9.95 -1.85 8.59
CA GLN A 100 11.06 -2.78 8.80
C GLN A 100 12.07 -2.62 7.67
N GLY A 101 13.35 -2.68 8.02
CA GLY A 101 14.42 -2.57 7.04
C GLY A 101 15.80 -2.83 7.65
N CYS A 102 16.82 -2.24 7.04
CA CYS A 102 18.20 -2.31 7.50
C CYS A 102 18.72 -0.91 7.83
N ALA A 103 19.24 -0.74 9.05
CA ALA A 103 19.97 0.46 9.44
C ALA A 103 21.45 0.32 9.09
N MET A 104 22.04 1.44 8.64
CA MET A 104 23.42 1.59 8.22
C MET A 104 24.18 2.42 9.25
N ASN A 105 24.81 1.75 10.20
CA ASN A 105 25.63 2.38 11.25
C ASN A 105 27.11 2.08 11.01
N GLY A 106 27.72 2.79 10.06
CA GLY A 106 29.14 2.58 9.68
C GLY A 106 29.36 1.56 8.55
N CYS A 107 28.28 0.95 8.05
CA CYS A 107 28.33 0.12 6.86
C CYS A 107 28.20 0.99 5.61
N SER A 108 29.18 0.93 4.71
CA SER A 108 29.15 1.70 3.45
C SER A 108 28.30 1.05 2.36
N ASN A 109 28.10 -0.26 2.45
CA ASN A 109 27.24 -1.03 1.54
C ASN A 109 26.42 -2.06 2.31
N CYS A 110 25.23 -1.65 2.75
CA CYS A 110 24.29 -2.46 3.52
C CYS A 110 23.19 -2.98 2.58
N THR A 111 23.20 -4.27 2.31
CA THR A 111 22.17 -4.94 1.52
C THR A 111 21.13 -5.57 2.43
N GLY A 112 19.86 -5.32 2.12
CA GLY A 112 18.74 -5.95 2.80
C GLY A 112 17.99 -6.88 1.85
N SER A 113 17.59 -8.05 2.33
CA SER A 113 16.76 -9.01 1.61
C SER A 113 15.57 -9.45 2.46
N VAL A 114 14.53 -9.92 1.79
CA VAL A 114 13.35 -10.52 2.44
C VAL A 114 13.22 -11.97 1.99
N SER A 115 12.92 -12.86 2.92
CA SER A 115 12.58 -14.26 2.64
C SER A 115 11.32 -14.69 3.37
N VAL A 116 10.71 -15.76 2.87
CA VAL A 116 9.54 -16.41 3.49
C VAL A 116 9.80 -17.90 3.66
N LYS A 117 9.16 -18.51 4.67
CA LYS A 117 9.21 -19.96 4.88
C LYS A 117 8.00 -20.60 4.21
N VAL A 118 8.22 -21.39 3.18
CA VAL A 118 7.17 -22.11 2.42
C VAL A 118 7.46 -23.61 2.40
N PRO A 119 6.46 -24.48 2.18
CA PRO A 119 6.71 -25.91 1.98
C PRO A 119 7.76 -26.15 0.89
N ALA A 120 8.68 -27.10 1.13
CA ALA A 120 9.68 -27.51 0.15
C ALA A 120 9.04 -28.03 -1.14
N GLU A 121 7.94 -28.76 -0.98
CA GLU A 121 7.11 -29.33 -2.02
C GLU A 121 5.64 -29.26 -1.60
N SER A 122 4.72 -29.34 -2.57
CA SER A 122 3.28 -29.33 -2.27
C SER A 122 2.92 -30.47 -1.31
N GLY A 123 2.30 -30.12 -0.18
CA GLY A 123 1.93 -31.08 0.87
C GLY A 123 3.04 -31.48 1.84
N SER A 124 4.27 -30.97 1.67
CA SER A 124 5.36 -31.23 2.61
C SER A 124 5.21 -30.38 3.88
N GLY A 125 5.47 -31.00 5.04
CA GLY A 125 5.62 -30.28 6.32
C GLY A 125 7.01 -29.64 6.49
N VAL A 126 7.97 -29.96 5.62
CA VAL A 126 9.31 -29.37 5.64
C VAL A 126 9.24 -27.98 5.02
N LEU A 127 9.60 -26.95 5.80
CA LEU A 127 9.65 -25.58 5.32
C LEU A 127 11.05 -25.24 4.81
N GLN A 128 11.12 -24.61 3.65
CA GLN A 128 12.32 -24.01 3.09
C GLN A 128 12.22 -22.49 3.12
N SER A 129 13.35 -21.83 3.31
CA SER A 129 13.46 -20.37 3.19
C SER A 129 13.66 -19.99 1.72
N VAL A 130 12.74 -19.19 1.18
CA VAL A 130 12.80 -18.69 -0.19
C VAL A 130 12.96 -17.18 -0.16
N GLU A 131 14.01 -16.68 -0.79
CA GLU A 131 14.20 -15.23 -1.00
C GLU A 131 13.20 -14.72 -2.04
N VAL A 132 12.59 -13.57 -1.75
CA VAL A 132 11.49 -13.02 -2.56
C VAL A 132 11.93 -11.73 -3.25
N SER A 133 11.44 -11.50 -4.46
CA SER A 133 11.73 -10.27 -5.23
C SER A 133 10.65 -9.19 -5.07
N GLY A 134 9.72 -9.38 -4.16
CA GLY A 134 8.65 -8.45 -3.88
C GLY A 134 7.53 -9.10 -3.09
N GLY A 135 6.95 -8.34 -2.16
CA GLY A 135 5.87 -8.83 -1.31
C GLY A 135 5.48 -7.87 -0.22
N GLY A 136 4.53 -8.28 0.60
CA GLY A 136 4.07 -7.51 1.73
C GLY A 136 2.91 -8.15 2.47
N PHE A 137 2.67 -7.66 3.69
CA PHE A 137 1.48 -8.04 4.47
C PHE A 137 0.21 -7.45 3.87
N VAL A 138 -0.85 -8.25 3.79
CA VAL A 138 -2.20 -7.85 3.39
C VAL A 138 -3.22 -8.42 4.36
N LEU A 139 -4.40 -7.83 4.45
CA LEU A 139 -5.50 -8.40 5.23
C LEU A 139 -5.90 -9.75 4.63
N SER A 140 -5.90 -10.79 5.46
CA SER A 140 -6.29 -12.14 5.05
C SER A 140 -7.75 -12.22 4.59
N SER A 141 -8.60 -11.23 4.88
CA SER A 141 -9.96 -11.18 4.32
C SER A 141 -9.99 -10.84 2.82
N ALA A 142 -8.92 -10.26 2.28
CA ALA A 142 -8.80 -9.75 0.91
C ALA A 142 -9.87 -8.74 0.48
N ARG A 143 -10.60 -8.14 1.44
CA ARG A 143 -11.71 -7.24 1.18
C ARG A 143 -11.27 -6.04 0.32
N VAL A 144 -12.13 -5.62 -0.62
CA VAL A 144 -11.95 -4.41 -1.43
C VAL A 144 -13.12 -3.45 -1.21
N ASP A 145 -12.82 -2.20 -0.85
CA ASP A 145 -13.81 -1.12 -0.69
C ASP A 145 -13.22 0.25 -1.05
N PHE A 146 -14.04 1.30 -0.97
CA PHE A 146 -13.52 2.68 -0.93
C PHE A 146 -12.72 2.90 0.36
N ALA A 147 -11.55 3.54 0.23
CA ALA A 147 -10.72 3.83 1.38
C ALA A 147 -11.33 4.94 2.22
N THR A 148 -11.28 4.78 3.54
CA THR A 148 -11.63 5.83 4.50
C THR A 148 -10.50 6.87 4.59
N PRO A 149 -10.78 8.12 5.00
CA PRO A 149 -9.72 9.13 5.20
C PRO A 149 -8.59 8.67 6.15
N ALA A 150 -8.93 7.86 7.17
CA ALA A 150 -7.95 7.31 8.10
C ALA A 150 -7.04 6.26 7.43
N GLU A 151 -7.59 5.43 6.54
CA GLU A 151 -6.82 4.50 5.72
C GLU A 151 -5.95 5.23 4.71
N VAL A 152 -6.45 6.29 4.06
CA VAL A 152 -5.64 7.10 3.13
C VAL A 152 -4.44 7.73 3.85
N LYS A 153 -4.63 8.18 5.09
CA LYS A 153 -3.58 8.83 5.88
C LYS A 153 -2.47 7.89 6.34
N ASN A 154 -2.82 6.66 6.74
CA ASN A 154 -1.90 5.74 7.41
C ASN A 154 -1.57 4.50 6.56
N GLY A 155 -2.24 4.37 5.43
CA GLY A 155 -2.13 3.21 4.57
C GLY A 155 -0.92 3.30 3.65
N VAL A 156 -0.64 2.15 3.05
CA VAL A 156 0.52 1.93 2.21
C VAL A 156 0.08 1.32 0.90
N GLY A 157 0.82 1.62 -0.16
CA GLY A 157 0.53 1.21 -1.52
C GLY A 157 0.35 -0.30 -1.68
N VAL A 158 -0.53 -0.65 -2.61
CA VAL A 158 -0.57 -2.00 -3.19
C VAL A 158 0.76 -2.32 -3.91
N PHE A 159 1.02 -3.62 -4.09
CA PHE A 159 2.24 -4.10 -4.76
C PHE A 159 1.90 -5.22 -5.77
N PRO A 160 2.76 -5.45 -6.79
CA PRO A 160 2.43 -6.33 -7.92
C PRO A 160 1.97 -7.74 -7.55
N ALA A 161 2.58 -8.36 -6.53
CA ALA A 161 2.24 -9.73 -6.12
C ALA A 161 0.77 -9.87 -5.66
N MET A 162 0.14 -8.80 -5.16
CA MET A 162 -1.28 -8.81 -4.78
C MET A 162 -2.19 -9.19 -5.95
N PHE A 163 -1.89 -8.70 -7.15
CA PHE A 163 -2.73 -8.92 -8.33
C PHE A 163 -2.57 -10.32 -8.93
N LYS A 164 -1.63 -11.13 -8.43
CA LYS A 164 -1.52 -12.56 -8.78
C LYS A 164 -2.38 -13.45 -7.88
N SER A 165 -2.85 -12.95 -6.73
CA SER A 165 -3.69 -13.70 -5.80
C SER A 165 -5.12 -13.84 -6.34
N ALA A 166 -5.55 -15.08 -6.60
CA ALA A 166 -6.92 -15.36 -7.07
C ALA A 166 -8.00 -14.77 -6.15
N LYS A 167 -7.76 -14.78 -4.84
CA LYS A 167 -8.67 -14.20 -3.84
C LYS A 167 -8.84 -12.70 -4.01
N ILE A 168 -7.74 -11.96 -4.19
CA ILE A 168 -7.77 -10.51 -4.43
C ILE A 168 -8.39 -10.22 -5.79
N GLN A 169 -8.08 -11.00 -6.83
CA GLN A 169 -8.70 -10.84 -8.15
C GLN A 169 -10.23 -11.01 -8.09
N GLN A 170 -10.71 -12.02 -7.36
CA GLN A 170 -12.14 -12.26 -7.15
C GLN A 170 -12.81 -11.07 -6.45
N GLU A 171 -12.21 -10.56 -5.38
CA GLU A 171 -12.74 -9.42 -4.62
C GLU A 171 -12.73 -8.12 -5.44
N LEU A 172 -11.68 -7.87 -6.24
CA LEU A 172 -11.65 -6.76 -7.19
C LEU A 172 -12.76 -6.87 -8.24
N ASN A 173 -13.00 -8.07 -8.77
CA ASN A 173 -14.09 -8.30 -9.73
C ASN A 173 -15.45 -8.08 -9.09
N ARG A 174 -15.65 -8.53 -7.85
CA ARG A 174 -16.87 -8.29 -7.05
C ARG A 174 -17.11 -6.80 -6.84
N PHE A 175 -16.08 -6.07 -6.42
CA PHE A 175 -16.12 -4.62 -6.22
C PHE A 175 -16.46 -3.86 -7.51
N LYS A 176 -15.93 -4.31 -8.66
CA LYS A 176 -16.14 -3.70 -9.98
C LYS A 176 -17.45 -4.11 -10.66
N ALA A 177 -18.14 -5.14 -10.19
CA ALA A 177 -19.35 -5.64 -10.83
C ALA A 177 -20.42 -4.55 -11.07
N PRO A 178 -20.69 -3.62 -10.14
CA PRO A 178 -21.66 -2.55 -10.35
C PRO A 178 -21.24 -1.54 -11.43
N PHE A 179 -19.97 -1.50 -11.84
CA PHE A 179 -19.44 -0.45 -12.71
C PHE A 179 -19.81 -0.68 -14.18
N ARG A 180 -20.17 -1.92 -14.53
CA ARG A 180 -20.51 -2.34 -15.91
C ARG A 180 -21.72 -1.59 -16.47
N ASN A 181 -22.61 -1.12 -15.61
CA ASN A 181 -23.85 -0.45 -16.00
C ASN A 181 -23.77 1.06 -15.88
N ASN A 182 -22.59 1.69 -16.05
CA ASN A 182 -22.42 3.14 -15.96
C ASN A 182 -22.95 3.85 -17.22
N PRO A 183 -24.18 4.39 -17.20
CA PRO A 183 -24.83 4.90 -18.42
C PRO A 183 -24.29 6.27 -18.85
N ASP A 184 -23.60 6.99 -17.95
CA ASP A 184 -23.14 8.35 -18.18
C ASP A 184 -21.70 8.40 -18.73
N GLY A 185 -20.97 7.28 -18.72
CA GLY A 185 -19.57 7.19 -19.15
C GLY A 185 -18.54 7.96 -18.32
N LYS A 186 -18.96 8.84 -17.40
CA LYS A 186 -18.07 9.66 -16.58
C LYS A 186 -17.44 8.85 -15.45
N THR A 187 -16.11 8.86 -15.37
CA THR A 187 -15.33 8.30 -14.27
C THR A 187 -14.61 9.41 -13.49
N VAL A 188 -14.25 9.10 -12.24
CA VAL A 188 -13.38 9.93 -11.41
C VAL A 188 -12.34 9.05 -10.74
N PRO A 189 -11.10 9.53 -10.55
CA PRO A 189 -10.10 8.82 -9.78
C PRO A 189 -10.47 8.87 -8.29
N VAL A 190 -10.46 7.71 -7.64
CA VAL A 190 -10.72 7.57 -6.21
C VAL A 190 -9.68 6.71 -5.54
N VAL A 191 -9.59 6.82 -4.22
CA VAL A 191 -8.77 5.95 -3.40
C VAL A 191 -9.58 4.73 -2.94
N VAL A 192 -9.02 3.54 -3.14
CA VAL A 192 -9.60 2.25 -2.74
C VAL A 192 -8.70 1.53 -1.75
N SER A 193 -9.31 0.81 -0.81
CA SER A 193 -8.65 -0.12 0.10
C SER A 193 -8.73 -1.51 -0.53
N VAL A 194 -7.59 -2.11 -0.86
CA VAL A 194 -7.46 -3.46 -1.43
C VAL A 194 -6.70 -4.30 -0.41
N ALA A 195 -7.40 -5.20 0.28
CA ALA A 195 -6.83 -6.04 1.32
C ALA A 195 -6.00 -5.23 2.36
N GLY A 196 -6.51 -4.07 2.77
CA GLY A 196 -5.84 -3.19 3.75
C GLY A 196 -4.66 -2.38 3.20
N ARG A 197 -4.47 -2.39 1.88
CA ARG A 197 -3.51 -1.54 1.15
C ARG A 197 -4.25 -0.49 0.34
N ILE A 198 -3.59 0.62 0.05
CA ILE A 198 -4.18 1.75 -0.63
C ILE A 198 -3.81 1.74 -2.11
N ALA A 199 -4.77 2.03 -2.96
CA ALA A 199 -4.57 2.14 -4.40
C ALA A 199 -5.45 3.22 -5.01
N VAL A 200 -5.15 3.60 -6.25
CA VAL A 200 -5.97 4.51 -7.04
C VAL A 200 -6.73 3.74 -8.11
N MET A 201 -7.99 4.11 -8.35
CA MET A 201 -8.83 3.50 -9.38
C MET A 201 -9.77 4.55 -10.00
N GLU A 202 -9.99 4.46 -11.31
CA GLU A 202 -11.08 5.16 -11.98
C GLU A 202 -12.41 4.45 -11.73
N VAL A 203 -13.37 5.17 -11.13
CA VAL A 203 -14.68 4.65 -10.76
C VAL A 203 -15.78 5.52 -11.34
N PRO A 204 -16.93 4.96 -11.78
CA PRO A 204 -18.08 5.76 -12.17
C PRO A 204 -18.46 6.81 -11.14
N ALA A 205 -18.62 8.07 -11.57
CA ALA A 205 -18.82 9.20 -10.66
C ALA A 205 -20.03 9.01 -9.73
N LYS A 206 -21.14 8.45 -10.24
CA LYS A 206 -22.34 8.13 -9.45
C LYS A 206 -22.04 7.14 -8.32
N ILE A 207 -21.24 6.12 -8.59
CA ILE A 207 -20.89 5.08 -7.62
C ILE A 207 -19.91 5.64 -6.59
N ALA A 208 -18.93 6.42 -7.01
CA ALA A 208 -18.00 7.11 -6.11
C ALA A 208 -18.75 8.01 -5.11
N LEU A 209 -19.73 8.79 -5.58
CA LEU A 209 -20.54 9.65 -4.72
C LEU A 209 -21.44 8.83 -3.77
N ALA A 210 -22.14 7.82 -4.28
CA ALA A 210 -23.00 6.96 -3.47
C ALA A 210 -22.21 6.18 -2.39
N GLY A 211 -20.96 5.84 -2.68
CA GLY A 211 -20.06 5.15 -1.76
C GLY A 211 -19.24 6.07 -0.84
N ASN A 212 -19.48 7.39 -0.88
CA ASN A 212 -18.69 8.38 -0.13
C ASN A 212 -17.17 8.24 -0.35
N ALA A 213 -16.77 7.95 -1.59
CA ALA A 213 -15.38 7.70 -1.92
C ALA A 213 -14.51 8.96 -1.73
N VAL A 214 -13.24 8.75 -1.38
CA VAL A 214 -12.24 9.83 -1.39
C VAL A 214 -11.84 10.10 -2.84
N ILE A 215 -12.36 11.20 -3.42
CA ILE A 215 -12.14 11.58 -4.82
C ILE A 215 -10.86 12.41 -4.96
N LEU A 216 -10.06 12.07 -5.97
CA LEU A 216 -8.81 12.73 -6.31
C LEU A 216 -9.01 13.76 -7.43
N SER A 217 -8.10 14.74 -7.51
CA SER A 217 -8.07 15.71 -8.62
C SER A 217 -7.49 15.10 -9.89
N ALA A 218 -6.57 14.15 -9.76
CA ALA A 218 -5.90 13.44 -10.85
C ALA A 218 -5.34 12.07 -10.40
N LYS A 219 -4.84 11.28 -11.35
CA LYS A 219 -4.29 9.93 -11.15
C LYS A 219 -2.94 9.86 -10.39
N GLY A 220 -2.32 11.01 -10.16
CA GLY A 220 -1.05 11.15 -9.45
C GLY A 220 0.20 10.89 -10.29
N SER A 221 1.36 11.04 -9.68
CA SER A 221 2.69 10.81 -10.26
C SER A 221 3.54 9.92 -9.35
N CYS A 222 4.46 9.16 -9.94
CA CYS A 222 5.39 8.33 -9.20
C CYS A 222 6.71 9.06 -8.97
N SER A 223 7.23 9.00 -7.75
CA SER A 223 8.52 9.58 -7.39
C SER A 223 9.35 8.60 -6.57
N CYS A 224 10.66 8.71 -6.71
CA CYS A 224 11.65 7.91 -5.99
C CYS A 224 12.65 8.84 -5.31
N THR A 225 13.13 8.45 -4.13
CA THR A 225 14.27 9.16 -3.50
C THR A 225 15.56 8.91 -4.28
N GLU A 226 15.83 7.66 -4.66
CA GLU A 226 17.02 7.23 -5.40
C GLU A 226 16.68 5.99 -6.24
N GLY A 227 16.86 6.08 -7.56
CA GLY A 227 16.53 5.01 -8.51
C GLY A 227 15.38 5.38 -9.45
N ALA A 228 14.67 4.37 -9.95
CA ALA A 228 13.56 4.55 -10.90
C ALA A 228 12.25 4.02 -10.31
N CYS A 229 11.21 4.86 -10.32
CA CYS A 229 9.86 4.50 -9.88
C CYS A 229 8.91 4.77 -11.04
N SER A 230 8.26 3.72 -11.53
CA SER A 230 7.38 3.78 -12.69
C SER A 230 5.92 3.65 -12.29
N TYR A 231 5.08 4.40 -13.00
CA TYR A 231 3.65 4.28 -12.89
C TYR A 231 3.17 3.04 -13.63
N ASN A 232 2.40 2.20 -12.93
CA ASN A 232 1.90 0.93 -13.45
C ASN A 232 0.40 0.80 -13.19
N SER A 233 -0.23 -0.09 -13.96
CA SER A 233 -1.62 -0.46 -13.72
C SER A 233 -1.82 -1.95 -13.90
N SER A 234 -2.68 -2.53 -13.06
CA SER A 234 -3.10 -3.93 -13.17
C SER A 234 -4.53 -4.06 -12.71
N MET A 235 -5.34 -4.81 -13.47
CA MET A 235 -6.77 -4.95 -13.21
C MET A 235 -7.50 -3.60 -13.00
N GLY A 236 -7.06 -2.52 -13.65
CA GLY A 236 -7.59 -1.16 -13.48
C GLY A 236 -7.35 -0.56 -12.09
N ILE A 237 -6.36 -1.05 -11.35
CA ILE A 237 -5.76 -0.40 -10.19
C ILE A 237 -4.46 0.25 -10.65
N GLU A 238 -4.23 1.48 -10.20
CA GLU A 238 -3.06 2.30 -10.49
C GLU A 238 -2.13 2.33 -9.28
N TYR A 239 -0.83 2.11 -9.50
CA TYR A 239 0.18 2.05 -8.44
C TYR A 239 1.57 2.41 -8.96
N CYS A 240 2.50 2.65 -8.03
CA CYS A 240 3.90 2.89 -8.36
C CYS A 240 4.74 1.66 -8.01
N SER A 241 5.65 1.29 -8.91
CA SER A 241 6.66 0.25 -8.64
C SER A 241 7.94 0.51 -9.42
N GLY A 242 9.07 0.05 -8.89
CA GLY A 242 10.36 0.12 -9.56
C GLY A 242 11.51 -0.15 -8.60
N ASP A 243 12.72 -0.06 -9.13
CA ASP A 243 13.95 -0.28 -8.37
C ASP A 243 14.35 1.03 -7.68
N CYS A 244 13.82 1.21 -6.46
CA CYS A 244 14.17 2.30 -5.57
C CYS A 244 15.03 1.81 -4.42
N THR A 245 16.13 2.51 -4.12
CA THR A 245 16.91 2.30 -2.88
C THR A 245 16.14 2.83 -1.65
N GLY A 246 15.09 3.62 -1.87
CA GLY A 246 14.13 4.11 -0.88
C GLY A 246 12.69 3.69 -1.16
N THR A 247 11.73 4.56 -0.84
CA THR A 247 10.30 4.34 -1.09
C THR A 247 9.92 4.82 -2.49
N CYS A 248 9.11 4.04 -3.21
CA CYS A 248 8.47 4.45 -4.47
C CYS A 248 7.07 4.99 -4.12
N SER A 249 6.86 6.30 -4.27
CA SER A 249 5.67 6.99 -3.77
C SER A 249 4.75 7.43 -4.89
N LEU A 250 3.46 7.17 -4.75
CA LEU A 250 2.41 7.73 -5.60
C LEU A 250 1.89 9.02 -4.95
N THR A 251 2.11 10.15 -5.60
CA THR A 251 1.67 11.47 -5.13
C THR A 251 0.49 11.97 -5.95
N THR A 252 -0.59 12.37 -5.31
CA THR A 252 -1.79 12.94 -5.93
C THR A 252 -2.38 14.03 -5.03
N SER A 253 -3.51 14.63 -5.39
CA SER A 253 -4.21 15.61 -4.55
C SER A 253 -5.69 15.29 -4.40
N LEU A 254 -6.24 15.60 -3.23
CA LEU A 254 -7.67 15.48 -2.95
C LEU A 254 -8.45 16.51 -3.75
N LYS A 255 -9.54 16.10 -4.39
CA LYS A 255 -10.38 17.02 -5.18
C LYS A 255 -11.07 18.07 -4.33
N ALA A 256 -11.49 17.71 -3.12
CA ALA A 256 -12.29 18.58 -2.25
C ALA A 256 -11.48 19.73 -1.64
N THR A 257 -10.19 19.49 -1.35
CA THR A 257 -9.35 20.43 -0.60
C THR A 257 -8.11 20.90 -1.36
N GLY A 258 -7.71 20.20 -2.43
CA GLY A 258 -6.43 20.41 -3.11
C GLY A 258 -5.23 19.87 -2.33
N ASN A 259 -5.42 19.30 -1.14
CA ASN A 259 -4.32 18.79 -0.32
C ASN A 259 -3.63 17.60 -1.01
N GLU A 260 -2.30 17.59 -0.96
CA GLU A 260 -1.50 16.48 -1.46
C GLU A 260 -1.65 15.23 -0.58
N VAL A 261 -1.71 14.08 -1.24
CA VAL A 261 -1.71 12.74 -0.65
C VAL A 261 -0.56 11.98 -1.28
N ALA A 262 0.34 11.47 -0.45
CA ALA A 262 1.43 10.60 -0.88
C ALA A 262 1.19 9.19 -0.32
N ILE A 263 1.16 8.19 -1.20
CA ILE A 263 0.98 6.78 -0.87
C ILE A 263 2.33 6.08 -1.09
N GLU A 264 2.95 5.65 0.01
CA GLU A 264 4.24 4.96 0.00
C GLU A 264 4.11 3.50 -0.46
N SER A 265 4.91 3.08 -1.45
CA SER A 265 5.07 1.68 -1.87
C SER A 265 6.49 1.20 -1.56
N PHE A 266 6.60 -0.06 -1.13
CA PHE A 266 7.87 -0.66 -0.71
C PHE A 266 8.32 -1.65 -1.78
N SER A 267 9.56 -1.48 -2.24
CA SER A 267 10.24 -2.33 -3.20
C SER A 267 11.58 -2.75 -2.60
N PHE A 268 12.01 -3.99 -2.86
CA PHE A 268 13.30 -4.51 -2.41
C PHE A 268 13.78 -5.61 -3.36
#